data_AF-A0AAD8LZF0-F1
#
_entry.id   AF-A0AAD8LZF0-F1
#
_cell.length_a   1.000
_cell.length_b   1.000
_cell.length_c   1.000
_cell.angle_alpha   90.00
_cell.angle_beta   90.00
_cell.angle_gamma   90.00
#
_symmetry.space_group_name_H-M   'P 1'
#
loop_
_entity.id
_entity.type
_entity.pdbx_description
1 polymer ?
#
loop_
_entity_poly.entity_id
_entity_poly.type
_entity_poly.pdbx_seq_one_letter_code
_entity_poly.pdbx_strand_id
1 'polypeptide(L)'
;MIQALESAENSRGFCKSMGNFVKMAEEEIIRTQAQESVALSLVKEITEYVHGNSAKEEAHPFRIFMVVRDFLMILDRVCKEVGLINERTIVSPANKFSVPVNPTMPPGFVGFSERRQYNSSDDESSSP
;
A
#
# COMPACT_ATOMS: atom_id res chain seq x y z
N MET A 1 -22.65 60.72 30.53
CA MET A 1 -21.59 61.11 29.56
C MET A 1 -20.57 59.98 29.38
N ILE A 2 -19.98 59.44 30.47
CA ILE A 2 -19.00 58.34 30.42
C ILE A 2 -19.54 57.06 29.74
N GLN A 3 -20.73 56.60 30.13
CA GLN A 3 -21.34 55.38 29.57
C GLN A 3 -21.64 55.46 28.05
N ALA A 4 -21.89 56.67 27.53
CA ALA A 4 -22.12 56.89 26.11
C ALA A 4 -20.80 56.88 25.31
N LEU A 5 -19.69 57.31 25.92
CA LEU A 5 -18.36 57.23 25.32
C LEU A 5 -17.89 55.76 25.24
N GLU A 6 -18.09 54.97 26.30
CA GLU A 6 -17.77 53.53 26.31
C GLU A 6 -18.59 52.75 25.26
N SER A 7 -19.89 53.05 25.12
CA SER A 7 -20.73 52.44 24.08
C SER A 7 -20.25 52.79 22.67
N ALA A 8 -19.80 54.03 22.45
CA ALA A 8 -19.29 54.47 21.16
C ALA A 8 -17.93 53.81 20.83
N GLU A 9 -17.04 53.67 21.81
CA GLU A 9 -15.76 52.98 21.65
C GLU A 9 -15.95 51.47 21.39
N ASN A 10 -16.85 50.80 22.12
CA ASN A 10 -17.19 49.41 21.86
C ASN A 10 -17.78 49.21 20.45
N SER A 11 -18.66 50.11 20.00
CA SER A 11 -19.22 50.05 18.64
C SER A 11 -18.15 50.19 17.57
N ARG A 12 -17.15 51.07 17.79
CA ARG A 12 -16.01 51.28 16.89
C ARG A 12 -15.08 50.07 16.87
N GLY A 13 -14.82 49.46 18.03
CA GLY A 13 -14.03 48.23 18.16
C GLY A 13 -14.68 47.07 17.41
N PHE A 14 -15.99 46.89 17.58
CA PHE A 14 -16.76 45.90 16.83
C PHE A 14 -16.72 46.14 15.32
N CYS A 15 -16.99 47.37 14.85
CA CYS A 15 -16.94 47.70 13.43
C CYS A 15 -15.56 47.40 12.82
N LYS A 16 -14.48 47.75 13.52
CA LYS A 16 -13.11 47.44 13.07
C LYS A 16 -12.85 45.95 13.01
N SER A 17 -13.25 45.20 14.05
CA SER A 17 -13.07 43.75 14.10
C SER A 17 -13.86 43.06 13.00
N MET A 18 -15.11 43.46 12.77
CA MET A 18 -15.95 42.91 11.71
C MET A 18 -15.41 43.26 10.32
N GLY A 19 -14.89 44.47 10.12
CA GLY A 19 -14.21 44.85 8.87
C GLY A 19 -13.00 43.96 8.56
N ASN A 20 -12.18 43.67 9.57
CA ASN A 20 -11.05 42.74 9.42
C ASN A 20 -11.52 41.32 9.14
N PHE A 21 -12.58 40.86 9.83
CA PHE A 21 -13.16 39.54 9.63
C PHE A 21 -13.64 39.35 8.19
N VAL A 22 -14.40 40.32 7.65
CA VAL A 22 -14.88 40.26 6.26
C VAL A 22 -13.72 40.20 5.28
N LYS A 23 -12.71 41.06 5.46
CA LYS A 23 -11.51 41.05 4.59
C LYS A 23 -10.81 39.68 4.61
N MET A 24 -10.62 39.10 5.79
CA MET A 24 -10.02 37.76 5.91
C MET A 24 -10.89 36.69 5.25
N ALA A 25 -12.21 36.73 5.46
CA ALA A 25 -13.12 35.77 4.86
C ALA A 25 -13.10 35.83 3.32
N GLU A 26 -13.05 37.02 2.73
CA GLU A 26 -12.93 37.21 1.28
C GLU A 26 -11.64 36.59 0.73
N GLU A 27 -10.50 36.83 1.39
CA GLU A 27 -9.21 36.24 1.01
C GLU A 27 -9.24 34.70 1.13
N GLU A 28 -9.83 34.18 2.21
CA GLU A 28 -9.92 32.74 2.49
C GLU A 28 -10.84 32.01 1.51
N ILE A 29 -11.95 32.62 1.11
CA ILE A 29 -12.86 32.06 0.10
C ILE A 29 -12.13 31.89 -1.23
N ILE A 30 -11.43 32.92 -1.69
CA ILE A 30 -10.67 32.89 -2.95
C ILE A 30 -9.60 31.79 -2.89
N ARG A 31 -8.87 31.71 -1.77
CA ARG A 31 -7.83 30.71 -1.56
C ARG A 31 -8.40 29.29 -1.60
N THR A 32 -9.53 29.07 -0.92
CA THR A 32 -10.20 27.76 -0.87
C THR A 32 -10.70 27.35 -2.25
N GLN A 33 -11.32 28.26 -3.01
CA GLN A 33 -11.77 28.01 -4.38
C GLN A 33 -10.61 27.69 -5.32
N ALA A 34 -9.47 28.37 -5.17
CA ALA A 34 -8.28 28.07 -5.95
C ALA A 34 -7.75 26.65 -5.66
N GLN A 35 -7.70 26.25 -4.38
CA GLN A 35 -7.29 24.91 -3.98
C GLN A 35 -8.26 23.83 -4.49
N GLU A 36 -9.57 24.09 -4.41
CA GLU A 36 -10.60 23.21 -4.97
C GLU A 36 -10.41 23.04 -6.48
N SER A 37 -10.21 24.12 -7.22
CA SER A 37 -9.98 24.07 -8.67
C SER A 37 -8.74 23.24 -9.03
N VAL A 38 -7.64 23.37 -8.28
CA VAL A 38 -6.43 22.56 -8.49
C VAL A 38 -6.73 21.09 -8.20
N ALA A 39 -7.38 20.78 -7.08
CA ALA A 39 -7.72 19.41 -6.72
C ALA A 39 -8.61 18.74 -7.76
N LEU A 40 -9.66 19.43 -8.24
CA LEU A 40 -10.56 18.91 -9.28
C LEU A 40 -9.84 18.73 -10.62
N SER A 41 -8.91 19.62 -10.97
CA SER A 41 -8.08 19.46 -12.17
C SER A 41 -7.23 18.20 -12.12
N LEU A 42 -6.60 17.92 -10.97
CA LEU A 42 -5.81 16.69 -10.78
C LEU A 42 -6.68 15.44 -10.87
N VAL A 43 -7.87 15.46 -10.28
CA VAL A 43 -8.84 14.35 -10.39
C VAL A 43 -9.22 14.12 -11.85
N LYS A 44 -9.46 15.18 -12.62
CA LYS A 44 -9.76 15.08 -14.06
C LYS A 44 -8.60 14.48 -14.84
N GLU A 45 -7.38 14.98 -14.62
CA GLU A 45 -6.15 14.48 -15.27
C GLU A 45 -5.94 12.98 -15.01
N ILE A 46 -6.04 12.54 -13.76
CA ILE A 46 -5.91 11.13 -13.39
C ILE A 46 -7.03 10.30 -14.02
N THR A 47 -8.26 10.80 -13.99
CA THR A 47 -9.41 10.09 -14.55
C THR A 47 -9.26 9.92 -16.06
N GLU A 48 -8.77 10.94 -16.76
CA GLU A 48 -8.48 10.90 -18.19
C GLU A 48 -7.31 9.96 -18.52
N TYR A 49 -6.26 9.94 -17.70
CA TYR A 49 -5.17 8.99 -17.84
C TYR A 49 -5.64 7.53 -17.74
N VAL A 50 -6.52 7.22 -16.78
CA VAL A 50 -7.01 5.86 -16.53
C VAL A 50 -8.10 5.44 -17.53
N HIS A 51 -9.01 6.35 -17.90
CA HIS A 51 -10.21 6.02 -18.69
C HIS A 51 -10.19 6.53 -20.15
N GLY A 52 -9.21 7.36 -20.53
CA GLY A 52 -9.03 7.92 -21.87
C GLY A 52 -10.01 9.06 -22.23
N ASN A 53 -11.32 8.86 -22.05
CA ASN A 53 -12.32 9.91 -22.28
C ASN A 53 -13.03 10.28 -20.97
N SER A 54 -12.60 11.38 -20.36
CA SER A 54 -13.14 11.87 -19.08
C SER A 54 -14.60 12.32 -19.14
N ALA A 55 -15.16 12.58 -20.33
CA ALA A 55 -16.56 13.01 -20.49
C ALA A 55 -17.59 11.97 -20.02
N LYS A 56 -17.22 10.68 -19.96
CA LYS A 56 -18.12 9.63 -19.44
C LYS A 56 -18.17 9.59 -17.92
N GLU A 57 -17.12 10.05 -17.26
CA GLU A 57 -16.95 9.97 -15.81
C GLU A 57 -17.25 11.31 -15.11
N GLU A 58 -17.51 12.37 -15.89
CA GLU A 58 -17.80 13.73 -15.40
C GLU A 58 -19.01 13.79 -14.45
N ALA A 59 -19.99 12.89 -14.61
CA ALA A 59 -21.13 12.79 -13.70
C ALA A 59 -20.75 12.39 -12.26
N HIS A 60 -19.58 11.77 -12.07
CA HIS A 60 -19.12 11.27 -10.78
C HIS A 60 -17.59 11.35 -10.61
N PRO A 61 -17.03 12.57 -10.51
CA PRO A 61 -15.57 12.80 -10.57
C PRO A 61 -14.77 12.05 -9.50
N PHE A 62 -15.39 11.71 -8.36
CA PHE A 62 -14.71 11.04 -7.25
C PHE A 62 -14.74 9.51 -7.31
N ARG A 63 -15.41 8.89 -8.31
CA ARG A 63 -15.46 7.43 -8.44
C ARG A 63 -14.09 6.78 -8.59
N ILE A 64 -13.13 7.50 -9.19
CA ILE A 64 -11.76 7.04 -9.34
C ILE A 64 -11.15 6.61 -7.99
N PHE A 65 -11.45 7.30 -6.89
CA PHE A 65 -10.94 6.95 -5.57
C PHE A 65 -11.48 5.61 -5.06
N MET A 66 -12.76 5.32 -5.30
CA MET A 66 -13.37 4.03 -4.95
C MET A 66 -12.75 2.91 -5.76
N VAL A 67 -12.61 3.11 -7.08
CA VAL A 67 -12.01 2.13 -7.98
C VAL A 67 -10.57 1.80 -7.56
N VAL A 68 -9.74 2.82 -7.31
CA VAL A 68 -8.35 2.63 -6.87
C VAL A 68 -8.29 1.91 -5.52
N ARG A 69 -9.11 2.33 -4.55
CA ARG A 69 -9.18 1.68 -3.23
C ARG A 69 -9.52 0.20 -3.36
N ASP A 70 -10.59 -0.12 -4.09
CA ASP A 70 -11.11 -1.48 -4.20
C ASP A 70 -10.14 -2.37 -4.99
N PHE A 71 -9.52 -1.84 -6.05
CA PHE A 71 -8.46 -2.52 -6.78
C PHE A 71 -7.27 -2.89 -5.88
N LEU A 72 -6.78 -1.94 -5.08
CA LEU A 72 -5.66 -2.18 -4.16
C LEU A 72 -6.02 -3.20 -3.06
N MET A 73 -7.26 -3.18 -2.57
CA MET A 73 -7.74 -4.18 -1.61
C MET A 73 -7.76 -5.59 -2.21
N ILE A 74 -8.24 -5.73 -3.45
CA ILE A 74 -8.25 -7.02 -4.16
C ILE A 74 -6.82 -7.48 -4.41
N LEU A 75 -5.94 -6.59 -4.86
CA LEU A 75 -4.54 -6.89 -5.13
C LEU A 75 -3.81 -7.38 -3.87
N ASP A 76 -3.99 -6.69 -2.74
CA ASP A 76 -3.44 -7.10 -1.45
C ASP A 76 -3.91 -8.51 -1.05
N ARG A 77 -5.21 -8.80 -1.20
CA ARG A 77 -5.76 -10.13 -0.93
C ARG A 77 -5.13 -11.20 -1.82
N VAL A 78 -5.04 -10.96 -3.12
CA VAL A 78 -4.46 -11.92 -4.08
C VAL A 78 -2.99 -12.17 -3.75
N CYS A 79 -2.21 -11.13 -3.44
CA CYS A 79 -0.81 -11.28 -3.04
C CYS A 79 -0.65 -12.17 -1.79
N LYS A 80 -1.53 -11.99 -0.79
CA LYS A 80 -1.55 -12.83 0.41
C LYS A 80 -1.90 -14.28 0.11
N GLU A 81 -2.93 -14.53 -0.71
CA GLU A 81 -3.32 -15.88 -1.10
C GLU A 81 -2.21 -16.61 -1.84
N VAL A 82 -1.55 -15.94 -2.80
CA VAL A 82 -0.39 -16.49 -3.52
C VAL A 82 0.77 -16.81 -2.58
N GLY A 83 1.07 -15.92 -1.62
CA GLY A 83 2.10 -16.16 -0.61
C GLY A 83 1.83 -17.40 0.25
N LEU A 84 0.58 -17.57 0.70
CA LEU A 84 0.16 -18.73 1.49
C LEU A 84 0.22 -20.04 0.69
N ILE A 85 -0.14 -20.01 -0.59
CA ILE A 85 -0.05 -21.19 -1.47
C ILE A 85 1.42 -21.57 -1.69
N ASN A 86 2.30 -20.59 -1.89
CA ASN A 86 3.73 -20.82 -2.04
C ASN A 86 4.34 -21.46 -0.78
N GLU A 87 3.97 -20.98 0.41
CA GLU A 87 4.42 -21.56 1.69
C GLU A 87 3.89 -23.00 1.90
N ARG A 88 2.62 -23.25 1.57
CA ARG A 88 1.99 -24.59 1.68
C ARG A 88 2.49 -25.59 0.64
N THR A 89 3.00 -25.12 -0.49
CA THR A 89 3.56 -25.97 -1.56
C THR A 89 5.02 -26.34 -1.26
N ILE A 90 5.81 -25.40 -0.72
CA ILE A 90 7.18 -25.67 -0.26
C ILE A 90 7.18 -26.60 0.97
N VAL A 91 6.10 -26.58 1.78
CA VAL A 91 5.93 -27.43 2.97
C VAL A 91 4.89 -28.56 2.77
N SER A 92 4.64 -29.00 1.52
CA SER A 92 3.84 -30.21 1.30
C SER A 92 4.59 -31.51 1.68
N PRO A 93 3.86 -32.55 2.13
CA PRO A 93 4.21 -33.40 3.26
C PRO A 93 5.15 -34.56 2.88
N ALA A 94 6.38 -34.26 2.48
CA ALA A 94 7.38 -35.31 2.22
C ALA A 94 7.78 -36.11 3.48
N ASN A 95 7.35 -35.70 4.68
CA ASN A 95 7.73 -36.37 5.94
C ASN A 95 6.62 -37.22 6.57
N LYS A 96 5.63 -37.72 5.80
CA LYS A 96 4.61 -38.65 6.33
C LYS A 96 4.73 -40.06 5.78
N PHE A 97 5.95 -40.58 5.68
CA PHE A 97 6.19 -42.02 5.69
C PHE A 97 7.39 -42.31 6.57
N SER A 98 7.17 -42.35 7.89
CA SER A 98 8.06 -43.10 8.77
C SER A 98 7.94 -44.57 8.38
N VAL A 99 8.94 -45.05 7.63
CA VAL A 99 9.11 -46.48 7.34
C VAL A 99 9.15 -47.23 8.67
N PRO A 100 8.26 -48.21 8.94
CA PRO A 100 8.42 -49.05 10.11
C PRO A 100 9.58 -50.00 9.82
N VAL A 101 10.71 -49.80 10.51
CA VAL A 101 11.80 -50.78 10.51
C VAL A 101 11.32 -52.01 11.26
N ASN A 102 10.92 -53.04 10.53
CA ASN A 102 10.56 -54.34 11.08
C ASN A 102 11.85 -55.06 11.55
N PRO A 103 11.98 -55.51 12.81
CA PRO A 103 13.24 -56.01 13.36
C PRO A 103 13.61 -57.46 12.99
N THR A 104 12.99 -58.10 12.00
CA THR A 104 13.15 -59.56 11.81
C THR A 104 13.53 -59.93 10.38
N MET A 105 14.82 -59.79 10.02
CA MET A 105 15.48 -60.64 9.01
C MET A 105 16.99 -60.77 9.31
N PRO A 106 17.59 -61.97 9.17
CA PRO A 106 19.00 -62.22 9.53
C PRO A 106 19.98 -61.80 8.42
N PRO A 107 21.27 -61.53 8.73
CA PRO A 107 22.23 -60.97 7.79
C PRO A 107 22.73 -62.02 6.79
N GLY A 108 22.31 -61.90 5.53
CA GLY A 108 22.79 -62.72 4.42
C GLY A 108 23.98 -62.05 3.72
N PHE A 109 25.10 -62.77 3.68
CA PHE A 109 26.32 -62.50 2.93
C PHE A 109 26.05 -62.08 1.46
N VAL A 110 26.65 -60.97 1.03
CA VAL A 110 27.10 -60.77 -0.36
C VAL A 110 28.50 -60.19 -0.31
N GLY A 111 29.45 -61.03 -0.73
CA GLY A 111 30.87 -60.77 -0.69
C GLY A 111 31.37 -59.85 -1.80
N PHE A 112 32.53 -59.26 -1.49
CA PHE A 112 33.62 -58.89 -2.39
C PHE A 112 33.30 -58.12 -3.68
N SER A 113 33.64 -56.82 -3.65
CA SER A 113 34.60 -56.26 -4.62
C SER A 113 35.27 -55.03 -4.02
N GLU A 114 36.48 -55.26 -3.51
CA GLU A 114 37.53 -54.27 -3.34
C GLU A 114 37.79 -53.54 -4.66
N ARG A 115 37.62 -52.22 -4.67
CA ARG A 115 38.46 -51.36 -5.52
C ARG A 115 38.63 -50.00 -4.88
N ARG A 116 39.79 -49.83 -4.24
CA ARG A 116 40.41 -48.52 -4.02
C ARG A 116 40.42 -47.74 -5.32
N GLN A 117 39.95 -46.50 -5.32
CA GLN A 117 40.71 -45.40 -5.91
C GLN A 117 40.58 -44.15 -5.02
N TYR A 118 41.75 -43.55 -4.86
CA TYR A 118 42.16 -42.45 -4.01
C TYR A 118 42.36 -41.25 -4.94
N ASN A 119 41.87 -40.06 -4.57
CA ASN A 119 42.36 -38.70 -4.92
C ASN A 119 41.20 -37.68 -4.85
N SER A 120 41.26 -36.69 -3.95
CA SER A 120 42.00 -35.40 -4.08
C SER A 120 41.17 -34.44 -4.98
N SER A 121 40.88 -33.19 -4.66
CA SER A 121 41.49 -32.16 -3.81
C SER A 121 40.46 -31.04 -3.60
N ASP A 122 40.56 -30.32 -2.48
CA ASP A 122 40.04 -28.95 -2.33
C ASP A 122 40.72 -28.00 -3.35
N ASP A 123 40.00 -26.98 -3.85
CA ASP A 123 40.35 -25.57 -3.63
C ASP A 123 39.43 -24.57 -4.34
N GLU A 124 39.09 -23.53 -3.58
CA GLU A 124 38.76 -22.14 -3.90
C GLU A 124 38.93 -21.64 -5.35
N SER A 125 37.95 -20.85 -5.83
CA SER A 125 38.25 -19.45 -6.13
C SER A 125 37.00 -18.61 -6.35
N SER A 126 36.96 -17.48 -5.64
CA SER A 126 36.02 -16.37 -5.80
C SER A 126 36.42 -15.45 -6.98
N SER A 127 35.40 -15.06 -7.77
CA SER A 127 35.20 -13.77 -8.49
C SER A 127 36.21 -13.36 -9.60
N PRO A 128 35.95 -12.33 -10.45
CA PRO A 128 35.20 -11.07 -10.22
C PRO A 128 33.70 -11.11 -10.56
#